data_AF-A0A099PCZ5-F1
#
_entry.id   AF-A0A099PCZ5-F1
#
_cell.length_a   1.000
_cell.length_b   1.000
_cell.length_c   1.000
_cell.angle_alpha   90.00
_cell.angle_beta   90.00
_cell.angle_gamma   90.00
#
_symmetry.space_group_name_H-M   'P 1'
#
loop_
_entity.id
_entity.type
_entity.pdbx_description
1 polymer ?
#
loop_
_entity_poly.entity_id
_entity_poly.type
_entity_poly.pdbx_seq_one_letter_code
_entity_poly.pdbx_strand_id
1 'polypeptide(L)'
;MTDHQKKLLHHLAVAGGFVFLILWFYFGRKTGFLDWAVSLAPSSHAGAALTLAIMIMMLPAFFIWKYINRLVEKKLDISGRYYEDDVYKKPGE
;
A
#
# COMPACT_ATOMS: atom_id res chain seq x y z
N MET A 1 -7.53 -15.90 19.89
CA MET A 1 -7.80 -16.05 18.44
C MET A 1 -6.92 -17.17 17.93
N THR A 2 -7.46 -18.09 17.15
CA THR A 2 -6.66 -19.14 16.50
C THR A 2 -5.79 -18.55 15.40
N ASP A 3 -4.72 -19.24 15.01
CA ASP A 3 -3.85 -18.78 13.92
C ASP A 3 -4.59 -18.61 12.59
N HIS A 4 -5.58 -19.48 12.33
CA HIS A 4 -6.46 -19.35 11.17
C HIS A 4 -7.25 -18.04 11.19
N GLN A 5 -7.81 -17.66 12.36
CA GLN A 5 -8.51 -16.39 12.50
C GLN A 5 -7.57 -15.19 12.31
N LYS A 6 -6.34 -15.24 12.85
CA LYS A 6 -5.34 -14.18 12.67
C LYS A 6 -5.03 -13.96 11.19
N LYS A 7 -4.77 -15.04 10.45
CA LYS A 7 -4.53 -15.01 9.01
C LYS A 7 -5.72 -14.45 8.24
N LEU A 8 -6.94 -14.89 8.57
CA LEU A 8 -8.15 -14.42 7.90
C LEU A 8 -8.36 -12.92 8.11
N LEU A 9 -8.24 -12.42 9.34
CA LEU A 9 -8.36 -10.99 9.63
C LEU A 9 -7.27 -10.17 8.94
N HIS A 10 -6.04 -10.68 8.86
CA HIS A 10 -4.96 -10.03 8.13
C HIS A 10 -5.29 -9.92 6.63
N HIS A 11 -5.77 -10.98 5.98
CA HIS A 11 -6.16 -10.92 4.57
C HIS A 11 -7.33 -9.97 4.32
N LEU A 12 -8.32 -9.93 5.23
CA LEU A 12 -9.41 -8.96 5.14
C LEU A 12 -8.91 -7.52 5.28
N ALA A 13 -7.98 -7.26 6.20
CA ALA A 13 -7.38 -5.94 6.36
C ALA A 13 -6.58 -5.53 5.11
N VAL A 14 -5.81 -6.46 4.54
CA VAL A 14 -5.08 -6.23 3.30
C VAL A 14 -6.04 -5.96 2.13
N ALA A 15 -7.08 -6.80 1.96
CA ALA A 15 -8.10 -6.57 0.94
C ALA A 15 -8.78 -5.20 1.11
N GLY A 16 -9.09 -4.84 2.36
CA GLY A 16 -9.71 -3.56 2.70
C GLY A 16 -8.87 -2.36 2.27
N GLY A 17 -7.57 -2.36 2.54
CA GLY A 17 -6.76 -1.23 2.08
C GLY A 17 -6.31 -1.32 0.62
N PHE A 18 -6.38 -2.47 -0.05
CA PHE A 18 -6.36 -2.51 -1.52
C PHE A 18 -7.54 -1.74 -2.11
N VAL A 19 -8.75 -1.94 -1.56
CA VAL A 19 -9.94 -1.15 -1.96
C VAL A 19 -9.70 0.34 -1.69
N PHE A 20 -9.10 0.70 -0.55
CA PHE A 20 -8.71 2.09 -0.25
C PHE A 20 -7.79 2.67 -1.34
N LEU A 21 -6.75 1.95 -1.78
CA LEU A 21 -5.84 2.42 -2.83
C LEU A 21 -6.57 2.67 -4.16
N ILE A 22 -7.52 1.80 -4.54
CA ILE A 22 -8.35 1.97 -5.73
C ILE A 22 -9.20 3.25 -5.62
N LEU A 23 -9.88 3.42 -4.48
CA LEU A 23 -10.73 4.59 -4.24
C LEU A 23 -9.92 5.88 -4.20
N TRP A 24 -8.73 5.84 -3.61
CA TRP A 24 -7.81 6.99 -3.57
C TRP A 24 -7.39 7.42 -4.98
N PHE A 25 -6.96 6.45 -5.81
CA PHE A 25 -6.61 6.73 -7.20
C PHE A 25 -7.81 7.31 -7.98
N TYR A 26 -9.00 6.72 -7.81
CA TYR A 26 -10.20 7.23 -8.47
C TYR A 26 -10.56 8.65 -8.02
N PHE A 27 -10.40 8.94 -6.73
CA PHE A 27 -10.58 10.29 -6.18
C PHE A 27 -9.63 11.29 -6.85
N GLY A 28 -8.33 10.97 -6.92
CA GLY A 28 -7.34 11.85 -7.56
C GLY A 28 -7.52 12.01 -9.08
N ARG A 29 -8.08 11.00 -9.76
CA ARG A 29 -8.54 11.16 -11.16
C ARG A 29 -9.71 12.13 -11.26
N LYS A 30 -10.70 12.02 -10.38
CA LYS A 30 -11.93 12.82 -10.44
C LYS A 30 -11.69 14.31 -10.16
N THR A 31 -10.65 14.65 -9.41
CA THR A 31 -10.28 16.05 -9.14
C THR A 31 -9.59 16.75 -10.32
N GLY A 32 -9.25 16.02 -11.40
CA GLY A 32 -8.52 16.57 -12.55
C GLY A 32 -7.02 16.79 -12.29
N PHE A 33 -6.49 16.27 -11.17
CA PHE A 33 -5.08 16.44 -10.81
C PHE A 33 -4.11 15.88 -11.86
N LEU A 34 -4.45 14.73 -12.46
CA LEU A 34 -3.61 14.11 -13.49
C LEU A 34 -3.57 14.95 -14.78
N ASP A 35 -4.72 15.45 -15.22
CA ASP A 35 -4.82 16.27 -16.43
C ASP A 35 -4.09 17.60 -16.23
N TRP A 36 -4.24 18.21 -15.05
CA TRP A 36 -3.46 19.39 -14.65
C TRP A 36 -1.95 19.12 -14.71
N ALA A 37 -1.48 18.02 -14.14
CA ALA A 37 -0.05 17.72 -14.12
C ALA A 37 0.53 17.46 -15.53
N VAL A 38 -0.23 16.77 -16.40
CA VAL A 38 0.19 16.55 -17.79
C VAL A 38 0.22 17.85 -18.59
N SER A 39 -0.67 18.80 -18.29
CA SER A 39 -0.71 20.11 -18.97
C SER A 39 0.55 20.95 -18.78
N LEU A 40 1.36 20.66 -17.76
CA LEU A 40 2.62 21.34 -17.46
C LEU A 40 3.79 20.83 -18.31
N ALA A 41 3.60 19.75 -19.06
CA ALA A 41 4.66 19.10 -19.84
C ALA A 41 4.44 19.25 -21.35
N PRO A 42 5.52 19.29 -22.15
CA PRO A 42 5.42 19.17 -23.61
C PRO A 42 4.76 17.84 -24.00
N SER A 43 4.06 17.84 -25.13
CA SER A 43 3.37 16.63 -25.65
C SER A 43 4.30 15.42 -25.80
N SER A 44 5.57 15.65 -26.14
CA SER A 44 6.60 14.60 -26.24
C SER A 44 6.91 13.87 -24.93
N HIS A 45 6.61 14.48 -23.77
CA HIS A 45 6.94 13.96 -22.43
C HIS A 45 5.71 13.74 -21.55
N ALA A 46 4.50 13.79 -22.12
CA ALA A 46 3.23 13.66 -21.38
C ALA A 46 3.15 12.37 -20.53
N GLY A 47 3.67 11.24 -21.04
CA GLY A 47 3.69 9.97 -20.30
C GLY A 47 4.59 10.00 -19.05
N ALA A 48 5.74 10.66 -19.12
CA ALA A 48 6.64 10.82 -17.97
C ALA A 48 6.01 11.73 -16.91
N ALA A 49 5.40 12.85 -17.33
CA ALA A 49 4.67 13.76 -16.45
C ALA A 49 3.50 13.05 -15.75
N LEU A 50 2.72 12.24 -16.48
CA LEU A 50 1.64 11.43 -15.92
C LEU A 50 2.16 10.45 -14.86
N THR A 51 3.29 9.79 -15.13
CA THR A 51 3.90 8.83 -14.20
C THR A 51 4.31 9.51 -12.90
N LEU A 52 4.98 10.65 -12.98
CA LEU A 52 5.36 11.44 -11.80
C LEU A 52 4.14 11.93 -11.02
N ALA A 53 3.09 12.38 -11.72
CA ALA A 53 1.85 12.79 -11.09
C ALA A 53 1.21 11.65 -10.30
N ILE A 54 1.14 10.43 -10.88
CA ILE A 54 0.64 9.24 -10.19
C ILE A 54 1.49 8.94 -8.96
N MET A 55 2.82 8.99 -9.08
CA MET A 55 3.72 8.74 -7.94
C MET A 55 3.47 9.72 -6.80
N ILE A 56 3.38 11.02 -7.10
CA ILE A 56 3.13 12.07 -6.10
C ILE A 56 1.75 11.89 -5.45
N MET A 57 0.72 11.62 -6.25
CA MET A 57 -0.65 11.43 -5.77
C MET A 57 -0.79 10.17 -4.89
N MET A 58 -0.10 9.09 -5.24
CA MET A 58 -0.20 7.81 -4.54
C MET A 58 0.70 7.73 -3.30
N LEU A 59 1.78 8.52 -3.24
CA LEU A 59 2.68 8.57 -2.08
C LEU A 59 1.96 8.71 -0.73
N PRO A 60 1.04 9.66 -0.51
CA PRO A 60 0.30 9.75 0.75
C PRO A 60 -0.57 8.52 1.03
N ALA A 61 -1.19 7.91 -0.01
CA ALA A 61 -2.00 6.71 0.15
C ALA A 61 -1.14 5.52 0.63
N PHE A 62 0.03 5.32 0.03
CA PHE A 62 0.97 4.29 0.45
C PHE A 62 1.50 4.54 1.87
N PHE A 63 1.71 5.81 2.23
CA PHE A 63 2.11 6.16 3.59
C PHE A 63 1.02 5.79 4.61
N ILE A 64 -0.24 6.16 4.35
CA ILE A 64 -1.39 5.79 5.20
C ILE A 64 -1.51 4.26 5.32
N TRP A 65 -1.45 3.56 4.18
CA TRP A 65 -1.48 2.10 4.12
C TRP A 65 -0.37 1.45 4.96
N LYS A 66 0.87 1.97 4.91
CA LYS A 66 1.98 1.49 5.74
C LYS A 66 1.64 1.56 7.23
N TYR A 67 1.09 2.67 7.72
CA TYR A 67 0.72 2.77 9.15
C TYR A 67 -0.43 1.85 9.51
N ILE A 68 -1.45 1.75 8.65
CA ILE A 68 -2.58 0.85 8.87
C ILE A 68 -2.08 -0.59 8.96
N ASN A 69 -1.24 -1.05 8.03
CA ASN A 69 -0.67 -2.39 8.07
C ASN A 69 0.12 -2.63 9.36
N ARG A 70 0.99 -1.69 9.76
CA ARG A 70 1.74 -1.80 11.01
C ARG A 70 0.82 -1.88 12.24
N LEU A 71 -0.28 -1.13 12.26
CA LEU A 71 -1.27 -1.18 13.35
C LEU A 71 -2.01 -2.51 13.38
N VAL A 72 -2.40 -3.04 12.21
CA VAL A 72 -3.06 -4.34 12.06
C VAL A 72 -2.13 -5.47 12.50
N GLU A 73 -0.88 -5.48 12.03
CA GLU A 73 0.14 -6.46 12.41
C GLU A 73 0.38 -6.46 13.92
N LYS A 74 0.55 -5.27 14.52
CA LYS A 74 0.71 -5.13 15.98
C LYS A 74 -0.51 -5.63 16.74
N LYS A 75 -1.73 -5.39 16.23
CA LYS A 75 -2.98 -5.80 16.90
C LYS A 75 -3.25 -7.30 16.77
N LEU A 76 -2.86 -7.90 15.64
CA LEU A 76 -3.01 -9.33 15.38
C LEU A 76 -1.84 -10.16 15.92
N ASP A 77 -0.82 -9.52 16.47
CA ASP A 77 0.41 -10.15 16.96
C ASP A 77 1.00 -11.04 15.85
N ILE A 78 1.14 -10.42 14.67
CA ILE A 78 1.78 -10.99 13.50
C ILE A 78 3.16 -10.35 13.45
N SER A 79 4.17 -11.03 14.00
CA SER A 79 5.56 -10.69 13.74
C SER A 79 5.90 -11.12 12.32
N GLY A 80 6.45 -10.23 11.51
CA GLY A 80 6.98 -10.62 10.20
C GLY A 80 7.98 -11.75 10.37
N ARG A 81 7.90 -12.78 9.52
CA ARG A 81 9.05 -13.66 9.31
C ARG A 81 10.12 -12.82 8.64
N TYR A 82 11.17 -12.51 9.37
CA TYR A 82 12.38 -11.97 8.75
C TYR A 82 13.08 -13.12 8.04
N TYR A 83 13.72 -12.86 6.90
CA TYR A 83 14.57 -13.89 6.24
C TYR A 83 15.60 -14.49 7.20
N GLU A 84 16.02 -13.69 8.17
CA GLU A 84 16.90 -14.08 9.27
C GLU A 84 16.27 -15.09 10.24
N ASP A 85 14.94 -15.10 10.40
CA ASP A 85 14.26 -16.07 11.26
C ASP A 85 14.42 -17.50 10.72
N ASP A 86 14.41 -17.69 9.41
CA ASP A 86 14.57 -19.01 8.79
C ASP A 86 16.05 -19.50 8.80
N VAL A 87 17.02 -18.59 9.02
CA VAL A 87 18.46 -18.89 9.08
C VAL A 87 18.95 -19.08 10.52
N TYR A 88 18.46 -18.28 11.46
CA TYR A 88 18.96 -18.24 12.83
C TYR A 88 18.08 -18.96 13.86
N LYS A 89 16.80 -19.24 13.57
CA LYS A 89 15.98 -20.08 14.47
C LYS A 89 16.21 -21.55 14.16
N LYS A 90 16.82 -22.26 15.10
CA LYS A 90 17.01 -23.70 15.01
C LYS A 90 15.65 -24.42 15.11
N PRO A 91 15.48 -25.56 14.44
CA PRO A 91 14.25 -26.34 14.57
C PRO A 91 14.15 -26.90 15.99
N GLY A 92 13.19 -26.41 16.77
CA GLY A 92 12.90 -26.90 18.12
C GLY A 92 12.71 -25.86 19.22
N GLU A 93 12.78 -24.56 18.92
CA GLU A 93 12.35 -23.47 19.80
C GLU A 93 10.99 -22.89 19.38
#